data_AF-D6WDD7-F1
#
_entry.id   AF-D6WDD7-F1
#
_cell.length_a   1.000
_cell.length_b   1.000
_cell.length_c   1.000
_cell.angle_alpha   90.00
_cell.angle_beta   90.00
_cell.angle_gamma   90.00
#
_symmetry.space_group_name_H-M   'P 1'
#
loop_
_entity.id
_entity.type
_entity.pdbx_description
1 polymer ?
#
loop_
_entity_poly.entity_id
_entity_poly.type
_entity_poly.pdbx_seq_one_letter_code
_entity_poly.pdbx_strand_id
1 'polypeptide(L)'
;MDMEKMLEEYRQAQRIRISRKLVNKAMAFVQFKKVEVQDGSGPPIKDVTMEIRKGTLPDPGIVVFYNEAANFKDVIVGSFIFNDKLTCDNQLKIMFDGEDGRRRQDINLTFATTMLKDECVASLINYLDLR
;
A
#
# COMPACT_ATOMS: atom_id res chain seq x y z
N MET A 1 -7.90 -32.58 -23.07
CA MET A 1 -7.91 -31.56 -22.01
C MET A 1 -8.85 -32.10 -20.95
N ASP A 2 -8.28 -32.70 -19.89
CA ASP A 2 -9.02 -33.53 -18.95
C ASP A 2 -10.01 -32.73 -18.10
N MET A 3 -11.25 -33.20 -18.07
CA MET A 3 -12.37 -32.55 -17.38
C MET A 3 -12.11 -32.39 -15.87
N GLU A 4 -11.34 -33.31 -15.28
CA GLU A 4 -10.89 -33.24 -13.89
C GLU A 4 -9.96 -32.04 -13.64
N LYS A 5 -9.05 -31.73 -14.58
CA LYS A 5 -8.14 -30.60 -14.48
C LYS A 5 -8.88 -29.26 -14.54
N MET A 6 -9.90 -29.15 -15.39
CA MET A 6 -10.75 -27.95 -15.45
C MET A 6 -11.59 -27.76 -14.18
N LEU A 7 -12.09 -28.84 -13.57
CA LEU A 7 -12.84 -28.78 -12.31
C LEU A 7 -11.95 -28.36 -11.13
N GLU A 8 -10.71 -28.84 -11.09
CA GLU A 8 -9.70 -28.48 -10.10
C GLU A 8 -9.34 -26.98 -10.20
N GLU A 9 -9.07 -26.50 -11.42
CA GLU A 9 -8.77 -25.09 -11.71
C GLU A 9 -9.95 -24.17 -11.38
N TYR A 10 -11.18 -24.59 -11.68
CA TYR A 10 -12.38 -23.82 -11.35
C TYR A 10 -12.60 -23.74 -9.83
N ARG A 11 -12.37 -24.83 -9.09
CA ARG A 11 -12.45 -24.85 -7.62
C ARG A 11 -11.37 -23.98 -6.97
N GLN A 12 -10.13 -24.02 -7.49
CA GLN A 12 -9.06 -23.13 -7.02
C GLN A 12 -9.37 -21.66 -7.31
N ALA A 13 -9.83 -21.34 -8.52
CA ALA A 13 -10.24 -19.99 -8.89
C ALA A 13 -11.39 -19.47 -8.01
N GLN A 14 -12.39 -20.31 -7.71
CA GLN A 14 -13.47 -19.95 -6.79
C GLN A 14 -12.99 -19.76 -5.35
N ARG A 15 -12.11 -20.63 -4.83
CA ARG A 15 -11.50 -20.46 -3.49
C ARG A 15 -10.73 -19.15 -3.39
N ILE A 16 -9.90 -18.84 -4.39
CA ILE A 16 -9.17 -17.55 -4.47
C ILE A 16 -10.16 -16.39 -4.50
N ARG A 17 -11.27 -16.50 -5.24
CA ARG A 17 -12.29 -15.44 -5.34
C ARG A 17 -13.09 -15.23 -4.04
N ILE A 18 -13.38 -16.31 -3.31
CA ILE A 18 -14.07 -16.29 -2.01
C ILE A 18 -13.12 -15.76 -0.92
N SER A 19 -11.85 -16.19 -0.90
CA SER A 19 -10.81 -15.62 -0.02
C SER A 19 -10.60 -14.13 -0.31
N ARG A 20 -10.56 -13.69 -1.58
CA ARG A 20 -10.52 -12.26 -1.94
C ARG A 20 -11.75 -11.49 -1.44
N LYS A 21 -12.95 -12.08 -1.51
CA LYS A 21 -14.19 -11.43 -1.00
C LYS A 21 -14.27 -11.35 0.52
N LEU A 22 -13.74 -12.33 1.25
CA LEU A 22 -13.77 -12.36 2.72
C LEU A 22 -12.65 -11.54 3.36
N VAL A 23 -11.46 -11.50 2.74
CA VAL A 23 -10.34 -10.68 3.23
C VAL A 23 -10.65 -9.18 3.07
N ASN A 24 -11.41 -8.79 2.05
CA ASN A 24 -11.79 -7.38 1.82
C ASN A 24 -12.81 -6.80 2.82
N LYS A 25 -13.46 -7.61 3.68
CA LYS A 25 -14.51 -7.13 4.61
C LYS A 25 -14.11 -7.04 6.08
N ALA A 26 -12.93 -7.54 6.47
CA ALA A 26 -12.57 -7.68 7.89
C ALA A 26 -11.28 -6.96 8.33
N MET A 27 -10.47 -6.43 7.41
CA MET A 27 -9.27 -5.68 7.80
C MET A 27 -9.57 -4.20 8.04
N ALA A 28 -9.28 -3.70 9.24
CA ALA A 28 -9.40 -2.27 9.57
C ALA A 28 -8.29 -1.41 8.94
N PHE A 29 -7.18 -2.03 8.53
CA PHE A 29 -6.02 -1.39 7.89
C PHE A 29 -5.20 -2.40 7.10
N VAL A 30 -4.35 -1.90 6.20
CA VAL A 30 -3.29 -2.66 5.51
C VAL A 30 -1.93 -2.22 6.05
N GLN A 31 -1.02 -3.16 6.29
CA GLN A 31 0.30 -2.86 6.85
C GLN A 31 1.41 -3.51 6.03
N PHE A 32 2.47 -2.75 5.78
CA PHE A 32 3.72 -3.20 5.15
C PHE A 32 4.89 -2.86 6.05
N LYS A 33 5.82 -3.80 6.20
CA LYS A 33 7.01 -3.65 7.04
C LYS A 33 8.26 -3.59 6.17
N LYS A 34 9.33 -3.03 6.73
CA LYS A 34 10.65 -2.92 6.07
C LYS A 34 10.62 -2.12 4.77
N VAL A 35 9.79 -1.07 4.74
CA VAL A 35 9.76 -0.10 3.64
C VAL A 35 10.83 0.96 3.94
N GLU A 36 11.57 1.38 2.93
CA GLU A 36 12.40 2.59 3.03
C GLU A 36 11.58 3.79 2.56
N VAL A 37 11.55 4.85 3.37
CA VAL A 37 10.72 6.04 3.14
C VAL A 37 11.59 7.27 2.99
N GLN A 38 11.33 8.08 1.97
CA GLN A 38 11.98 9.36 1.74
C GLN A 38 10.91 10.43 1.51
N ASP A 39 10.82 11.41 2.42
CA ASP A 39 9.94 12.58 2.29
C ASP A 39 10.65 13.68 1.50
N GLY A 40 10.16 13.97 0.29
CA GLY A 40 10.76 14.96 -0.61
C GLY A 40 12.24 14.70 -0.90
N SER A 41 13.08 15.69 -0.60
CA SER A 41 14.54 15.60 -0.74
C SER A 41 15.26 15.20 0.55
N GLY A 42 14.52 14.76 1.58
CA GLY A 42 15.07 14.35 2.86
C GLY A 42 15.94 13.09 2.79
N PRO A 43 16.66 12.74 3.88
CA PRO A 43 17.36 11.46 3.95
C PRO A 43 16.36 10.30 4.00
N PRO A 44 16.67 9.15 3.37
CA PRO A 44 15.83 7.97 3.45
C PRO A 44 15.89 7.35 4.86
N ILE A 45 14.75 6.86 5.32
CA ILE A 45 14.60 6.16 6.61
C ILE A 45 14.25 4.71 6.30
N LYS A 46 15.09 3.80 6.80
CA LYS A 46 14.94 2.35 6.58
C LYS A 46 14.04 1.71 7.63
N ASP A 47 13.64 0.47 7.36
CA ASP A 47 12.87 -0.38 8.27
C ASP A 47 11.57 0.26 8.78
N VAL A 48 10.95 1.10 7.95
CA VAL A 48 9.69 1.77 8.27
C VAL A 48 8.53 0.81 8.08
N THR A 49 7.59 0.86 9.02
CA THR A 49 6.27 0.26 8.87
C THR A 49 5.32 1.29 8.30
N MET A 50 4.68 0.96 7.18
CA MET A 50 3.63 1.74 6.55
C MET A 50 2.29 1.10 6.86
N GLU A 51 1.37 1.86 7.41
CA GLU A 51 0.00 1.44 7.72
C GLU A 51 -1.00 2.34 7.01
N ILE A 52 -1.96 1.74 6.31
CA ILE A 52 -2.94 2.46 5.51
C ILE A 52 -4.34 2.10 6.00
N ARG A 53 -5.07 3.13 6.42
CA ARG A 53 -6.44 3.03 6.93
C ARG A 53 -7.38 3.66 5.92
N LYS A 54 -8.56 3.05 5.75
CA LYS A 54 -9.66 3.73 5.06
C LYS A 54 -10.07 4.89 5.93
N GLY A 55 -10.14 6.08 5.35
CA GLY A 55 -10.71 7.22 6.02
C GLY A 55 -12.23 7.08 6.10
N THR A 56 -12.84 7.84 7.00
CA THR A 56 -14.28 8.09 7.02
C THR A 56 -14.50 9.52 6.58
N LEU A 57 -15.49 9.78 5.72
CA LEU A 57 -15.85 11.14 5.31
C LEU A 57 -15.89 12.10 6.53
N PRO A 58 -15.24 13.26 6.46
CA PRO A 58 -14.68 13.91 5.27
C PRO A 58 -13.27 13.45 4.85
N ASP A 59 -12.56 12.65 5.66
CA ASP A 59 -11.19 12.25 5.38
C ASP A 59 -11.16 11.01 4.47
N PRO A 60 -10.58 11.07 3.25
CA PRO A 60 -10.63 9.96 2.31
C PRO A 60 -9.63 8.83 2.63
N GLY A 61 -8.59 9.09 3.45
CA GLY A 61 -7.60 8.08 3.84
C GLY A 61 -6.59 8.58 4.87
N ILE A 62 -5.97 7.63 5.59
CA ILE A 62 -4.86 7.91 6.50
C ILE A 62 -3.71 6.95 6.17
N VAL A 63 -2.51 7.50 5.99
CA VAL A 63 -1.26 6.75 5.89
C VAL A 63 -0.37 7.10 7.08
N VAL A 64 0.02 6.08 7.85
CA VAL A 64 0.92 6.24 8.99
C VAL A 64 2.23 5.55 8.67
N PHE A 65 3.34 6.27 8.81
CA PHE A 65 4.68 5.73 8.76
C PHE A 65 5.26 5.75 10.16
N TYR A 66 5.88 4.65 10.57
CA TYR A 66 6.58 4.63 11.85
C TYR A 66 7.75 3.64 11.88
N ASN A 67 8.78 4.01 12.63
CA ASN A 67 9.89 3.15 13.01
C ASN A 67 10.27 3.49 14.46
N GLU A 68 9.98 2.56 15.38
CA GLU A 68 10.26 2.74 16.81
C GLU A 68 11.76 2.84 17.11
N ALA A 69 12.59 2.06 16.40
CA ALA A 69 14.04 2.08 16.60
C ALA A 69 14.68 3.40 16.17
N ALA A 70 14.10 4.08 15.17
CA ALA A 70 14.55 5.38 14.70
C ALA A 70 13.80 6.56 15.35
N ASN A 71 12.87 6.31 16.29
CA ASN A 71 11.93 7.31 16.82
C ASN A 71 11.26 8.14 15.72
N PHE A 72 10.94 7.50 14.60
CA PHE A 72 10.30 8.13 13.45
C PHE A 72 8.81 7.83 13.46
N LYS A 73 7.99 8.87 13.37
CA LYS A 73 6.56 8.74 13.13
C LYS A 73 6.10 9.90 12.27
N ASP A 74 5.41 9.56 11.19
CA ASP A 74 4.87 10.53 10.25
C ASP A 74 3.48 10.08 9.81
N VAL A 75 2.60 11.04 9.52
CA VAL A 75 1.19 10.80 9.19
C VAL A 75 0.79 11.66 8.00
N ILE A 76 0.18 11.04 7.00
CA ILE A 76 -0.54 11.71 5.93
C ILE A 76 -2.04 11.48 6.17
N VAL A 77 -2.80 12.57 6.19
CA VAL A 77 -4.26 12.55 6.17
C VAL A 77 -4.69 13.28 4.90
N GLY A 78 -5.76 12.81 4.25
CA GLY A 78 -6.33 13.47 3.09
C GLY A 78 -6.29 12.60 1.83
N SER A 79 -6.36 13.25 0.67
CA SER A 79 -6.35 12.59 -0.64
C SER A 79 -4.92 12.33 -1.11
N PHE A 80 -4.63 11.09 -1.46
CA PHE A 80 -3.32 10.68 -1.99
C PHE A 80 -3.45 9.75 -3.19
N ILE A 81 -2.45 9.80 -4.07
CA ILE A 81 -2.31 9.02 -5.28
C ILE A 81 -1.05 8.17 -5.18
N PHE A 82 -1.17 6.87 -5.40
CA PHE A 82 -0.04 5.97 -5.54
C PHE A 82 0.39 5.91 -7.02
N ASN A 83 1.65 6.24 -7.29
CA ASN A 83 2.26 6.12 -8.61
C ASN A 83 3.32 5.01 -8.61
N ASP A 84 3.03 3.93 -9.33
CA ASP A 84 3.87 2.75 -9.47
C ASP A 84 4.70 2.73 -10.77
N LYS A 85 4.50 3.72 -11.66
CA LYS A 85 5.23 3.86 -12.93
C LYS A 85 6.51 4.67 -12.72
N LEU A 86 7.45 4.10 -11.97
CA LEU A 86 8.75 4.70 -11.68
C LEU A 86 9.88 4.01 -12.46
N THR A 87 11.03 4.68 -12.57
CA THR A 87 12.22 4.14 -13.24
C THR A 87 12.78 2.89 -12.57
N CYS A 88 12.59 2.76 -11.25
CA CYS A 88 12.99 1.60 -10.48
C CYS A 88 11.77 0.74 -10.15
N ASP A 89 11.78 -0.52 -10.58
CA ASP A 89 10.65 -1.45 -10.44
C ASP A 89 10.29 -1.77 -8.98
N ASN A 90 11.19 -1.54 -8.03
CA ASN A 90 10.96 -1.75 -6.60
C ASN A 90 10.50 -0.49 -5.86
N GLN A 91 10.14 0.59 -6.57
CA GLN A 91 9.70 1.84 -5.97
C GLN A 91 8.20 2.09 -6.17
N LEU A 92 7.62 2.83 -5.22
CA LEU A 92 6.27 3.38 -5.28
C LEU A 92 6.32 4.81 -4.78
N LYS A 93 5.62 5.74 -5.43
CA LYS A 93 5.53 7.13 -4.97
C LYS A 93 4.13 7.42 -4.46
N ILE A 94 4.03 8.10 -3.32
CA ILE A 94 2.78 8.69 -2.83
C ILE A 94 2.81 10.18 -3.13
N MET A 95 1.87 10.65 -3.94
CA MET A 95 1.64 12.07 -4.22
C MET A 95 0.41 12.50 -3.46
N PHE A 96 0.49 13.58 -2.69
CA PHE A 96 -0.66 14.11 -1.96
C PHE A 96 -0.65 15.63 -2.01
N ASP A 97 -1.85 16.21 -2.12
CA ASP A 97 -2.02 17.65 -2.01
C ASP A 97 -2.08 17.97 -0.53
N GLY A 98 -0.94 18.38 0.02
CA GLY A 98 -0.79 18.66 1.46
C GLY A 98 -1.96 19.47 2.01
N GLU A 99 -2.59 18.97 3.06
CA GLU A 99 -3.57 19.71 3.85
C GLU A 99 -2.86 20.55 4.94
N ASP A 100 -3.61 21.45 5.57
CA ASP A 100 -3.13 22.49 6.50
C ASP A 100 -1.93 22.06 7.36
N GLY A 101 -0.80 22.76 7.17
CA GLY A 101 0.42 22.56 7.95
C GLY A 101 1.47 21.64 7.32
N ARG A 102 1.15 20.92 6.23
CA ARG A 102 2.12 20.12 5.49
C ARG A 102 2.30 20.62 4.06
N ARG A 103 3.55 20.84 3.63
CA ARG A 103 3.85 21.20 2.24
C ARG A 103 3.51 20.02 1.33
N ARG A 104 2.95 20.31 0.16
CA ARG A 104 2.83 19.36 -0.96
C ARG A 104 4.22 18.79 -1.27
N GLN A 105 4.44 17.53 -0.90
CA GLN A 105 5.68 16.82 -1.12
C GLN A 105 5.37 15.38 -1.48
N ASP A 106 6.16 14.82 -2.40
CA ASP A 106 6.02 13.42 -2.75
C ASP A 106 6.81 12.56 -1.75
N ILE A 107 6.23 11.44 -1.35
CA ILE A 107 6.94 10.42 -0.56
C ILE A 107 7.36 9.29 -1.49
N ASN A 108 8.66 9.02 -1.56
CA ASN A 108 9.18 7.85 -2.24
C ASN A 108 9.25 6.68 -1.26
N LEU A 109 8.71 5.55 -1.67
CA LEU A 109 8.79 4.27 -0.99
C LEU A 109 9.69 3.35 -1.79
N THR A 110 10.70 2.77 -1.15
CA THR A 110 11.55 1.75 -1.76
C THR A 110 11.36 0.43 -1.03
N PHE A 111 11.04 -0.62 -1.79
CA PHE A 111 10.87 -1.98 -1.28
C PHE A 111 12.15 -2.78 -1.51
N ALA A 112 12.40 -3.78 -0.65
CA ALA A 112 13.57 -4.63 -0.77
C ALA A 112 13.59 -5.43 -2.09
N THR A 113 12.43 -5.74 -2.66
CA THR A 113 12.28 -6.45 -3.94
C THR A 113 11.08 -5.94 -4.72
N THR A 114 11.10 -6.13 -6.05
CA THR A 114 9.96 -5.85 -6.94
C THR A 114 8.72 -6.64 -6.53
N MET A 115 8.88 -7.91 -6.13
CA MET A 115 7.76 -8.74 -5.67
C MET A 115 7.03 -8.12 -4.47
N LEU A 116 7.76 -7.58 -3.49
CA LEU A 116 7.15 -6.92 -2.32
C LEU A 116 6.42 -5.63 -2.71
N LYS A 117 6.95 -4.88 -3.68
CA LYS A 117 6.27 -3.70 -4.24
C LYS A 117 4.99 -4.09 -4.97
N ASP A 118 5.00 -5.17 -5.75
CA ASP A 118 3.81 -5.66 -6.45
C ASP A 118 2.74 -6.20 -5.49
N GLU A 119 3.13 -6.91 -4.44
CA GLU A 119 2.23 -7.32 -3.35
C GLU A 119 1.60 -6.11 -2.64
N CYS A 120 2.39 -5.06 -2.43
CA CYS A 120 1.90 -3.79 -1.90
C CYS A 120 0.85 -3.18 -2.83
N VAL A 121 1.17 -2.96 -4.10
CA VAL A 121 0.24 -2.40 -5.08
C VAL A 121 -1.04 -3.22 -5.19
N ALA A 122 -0.95 -4.55 -5.27
CA ALA A 122 -2.11 -5.43 -5.32
C ALA A 122 -2.99 -5.31 -4.06
N SER A 123 -2.36 -5.20 -2.89
CA SER A 123 -3.06 -5.03 -1.62
C SER A 123 -3.73 -3.66 -1.52
N LEU A 124 -3.08 -2.60 -2.01
CA LEU A 124 -3.65 -1.25 -2.08
C LEU A 124 -4.87 -1.21 -3.01
N ILE A 125 -4.76 -1.77 -4.20
CA ILE A 125 -5.86 -1.88 -5.18
C ILE A 125 -7.05 -2.60 -4.55
N ASN A 126 -6.81 -3.77 -3.95
CA ASN A 126 -7.88 -4.57 -3.35
C ASN A 126 -8.50 -3.89 -2.13
N TYR A 127 -7.69 -3.25 -1.28
CA TYR A 127 -8.15 -2.63 -0.05
C TYR A 127 -8.90 -1.33 -0.32
N LEU A 128 -8.29 -0.41 -1.06
CA LEU A 128 -8.83 0.92 -1.34
C LEU A 128 -9.86 0.93 -2.49
N ASP A 129 -10.11 -0.21 -3.13
CA ASP A 129 -11.00 -0.36 -4.30
C ASP A 129 -10.61 0.59 -5.45
N LEU A 130 -9.29 0.74 -5.68
CA LEU A 130 -8.74 1.56 -6.75
C LEU A 130 -8.97 0.83 -8.08
N ARG A 131 -9.56 1.51 -9.06
CA ARG A 131 -9.85 0.96 -10.40
C ARG A 131 -8.75 1.30 -11.41
#